data_AF-A0AA48KF34-F1
#
_entry.id   AF-A0AA48KF34-F1
#
_cell.length_a   1.000
_cell.length_b   1.000
_cell.length_c   1.000
_cell.angle_alpha   90.00
_cell.angle_beta   90.00
_cell.angle_gamma   90.00
#
_symmetry.space_group_name_H-M   'P 1'
#
loop_
_entity.id
_entity.type
_entity.pdbx_description
1 polymer ?
#
loop_
_entity_poly.entity_id
_entity_poly.type
_entity_poly.pdbx_seq_one_letter_code
_entity_poly.pdbx_strand_id
1 'polypeptide(L)'
;MLSKSRFNPKPGILDFWAEFRKPNPYRWPILLASMAPFALILYWLAGETSYKAPERPRITYITTFDPDRSDEEIVASNIENQEVKELREAAEADLAQRKRELYKALGAAAGMDVDEIERRANERRAAEEAAEQARRDAMFGRTGENVGSETPPQESTGS
;
A
#
# COMPACT_ATOMS: atom_id res chain seq x y z
N MET A 1 49.94 40.02 10.89
CA MET A 1 50.55 39.12 9.89
C MET A 1 50.87 37.77 10.55
N LEU A 2 49.93 36.82 10.60
CA LEU A 2 50.19 35.48 11.12
C LEU A 2 49.34 34.44 10.35
N SER A 3 49.84 34.04 9.19
CA SER A 3 49.26 32.94 8.42
C SER A 3 50.37 32.27 7.60
N LYS A 4 50.87 31.12 8.10
CA LYS A 4 51.63 30.05 7.43
C LYS A 4 52.79 29.58 8.31
N SER A 5 52.64 28.43 8.98
CA SER A 5 53.77 27.51 9.21
C SER A 5 53.31 26.25 9.97
N ARG A 6 52.50 26.40 11.03
CA ARG A 6 52.22 25.30 11.97
C ARG A 6 51.34 24.15 11.44
N PHE A 7 50.59 24.36 10.35
CA PHE A 7 49.72 23.34 9.73
C PHE A 7 50.19 22.94 8.33
N ASN A 8 51.45 23.19 7.98
CA ASN A 8 51.99 22.74 6.71
C ASN A 8 52.37 21.25 6.82
N PRO A 9 51.74 20.32 6.09
CA PRO A 9 52.07 18.90 6.16
C PRO A 9 53.39 18.57 5.43
N LYS A 10 53.88 19.48 4.57
CA LYS A 10 55.11 19.30 3.79
C LYS A 10 56.34 18.96 4.65
N PRO A 11 56.67 19.68 5.74
CA PRO A 11 57.78 19.31 6.61
C PRO A 11 57.63 17.91 7.23
N GLY A 12 56.43 17.54 7.67
CA GLY A 12 56.19 16.20 8.25
C GLY A 12 56.37 15.06 7.25
N ILE A 13 55.94 15.25 6.00
CA ILE A 13 56.13 14.28 4.92
C ILE A 13 57.62 14.13 4.57
N LEU A 14 58.36 15.24 4.53
CA LEU A 14 59.80 15.23 4.24
C LEU A 14 60.61 14.54 5.35
N ASP A 15 60.25 14.79 6.61
CA ASP A 15 60.89 14.16 7.78
C ASP A 15 60.64 12.65 7.82
N PHE A 16 59.38 12.22 7.61
CA PHE A 16 59.03 10.81 7.46
C PHE A 16 59.82 10.12 6.32
N TRP A 17 59.95 10.79 5.17
CA TRP A 17 60.64 10.22 4.01
C TRP A 17 62.16 10.13 4.21
N ALA A 18 62.74 11.08 4.95
CA ALA A 18 64.14 11.03 5.36
C ALA A 18 64.39 9.84 6.30
N GLU A 19 63.50 9.60 7.28
CA GLU A 19 63.57 8.45 8.18
C GLU A 19 63.38 7.12 7.45
N PHE A 20 62.37 7.05 6.56
CA PHE A 20 62.05 5.83 5.81
C PHE A 20 63.19 5.38 4.86
N ARG A 21 63.97 6.33 4.32
CA ARG A 21 65.13 6.01 3.45
C ARG A 21 66.32 5.44 4.24
N LYS A 22 66.39 5.64 5.56
CA LYS A 22 67.53 5.12 6.34
C LYS A 22 67.64 3.59 6.15
N PRO A 23 68.87 3.05 6.04
CA PRO A 23 69.09 1.63 5.85
C PRO A 23 68.80 0.88 7.16
N ASN A 24 67.53 0.58 7.42
CA ASN A 24 67.09 -0.27 8.53
C ASN A 24 66.64 -1.64 7.97
N PRO A 25 67.17 -2.77 8.46
CA PRO A 25 66.77 -4.10 8.02
C PRO A 25 65.29 -4.41 8.26
N TYR A 26 64.64 -3.77 9.24
CA TYR A 26 63.25 -4.05 9.63
C TYR A 26 62.20 -3.13 9.01
N ARG A 27 62.58 -2.21 8.11
CA ARG A 27 61.65 -1.25 7.47
C ARG A 27 60.48 -1.92 6.75
N TRP A 28 60.75 -3.00 6.01
CA TRP A 28 59.73 -3.73 5.25
C TRP A 28 58.87 -4.63 6.14
N PRO A 29 59.44 -5.43 7.07
CA PRO A 29 58.63 -6.19 8.03
C PRO A 29 57.65 -5.34 8.84
N ILE A 30 58.10 -4.21 9.39
CA ILE A 30 57.25 -3.32 10.19
C ILE A 30 56.16 -2.67 9.33
N LEU A 31 56.49 -2.24 8.12
CA LEU A 31 55.52 -1.66 7.18
C LEU A 31 54.43 -2.69 6.80
N LEU A 32 54.84 -3.93 6.49
CA LEU A 32 53.91 -5.01 6.16
C LEU A 32 53.01 -5.38 7.34
N ALA A 33 53.58 -5.50 8.54
CA ALA A 33 52.81 -5.75 9.76
C ALA A 33 51.79 -4.63 10.04
N SER A 34 52.16 -3.37 9.79
CA SER A 34 51.27 -2.21 9.97
C SER A 34 50.15 -2.15 8.92
N MET A 35 50.41 -2.62 7.70
CA MET A 35 49.43 -2.63 6.61
C MET A 35 48.51 -3.86 6.64
N ALA A 36 48.92 -4.95 7.30
CA ALA A 36 48.19 -6.21 7.37
C ALA A 36 46.70 -6.08 7.78
N PRO A 37 46.32 -5.36 8.86
CA PRO A 37 44.91 -5.27 9.25
C PRO A 37 44.04 -4.58 8.18
N PHE A 38 44.56 -3.53 7.52
CA PHE A 38 43.84 -2.85 6.45
C PHE A 38 43.69 -3.73 5.21
N ALA A 39 44.77 -4.42 4.82
CA ALA A 39 44.75 -5.33 3.68
C ALA A 39 43.75 -6.47 3.88
N LEU A 40 43.66 -7.03 5.10
CA LEU A 40 42.69 -8.07 5.45
C LEU A 40 41.24 -7.58 5.34
N ILE A 41 40.94 -6.38 5.85
CA ILE A 41 39.59 -5.80 5.78
C ILE A 41 39.20 -5.54 4.32
N LEU A 42 40.10 -4.95 3.52
CA LEU A 42 39.84 -4.68 2.12
C LEU A 42 39.69 -5.95 1.29
N TYR A 43 40.51 -6.97 1.57
CA TYR A 43 40.38 -8.29 0.94
C TYR A 43 39.02 -8.93 1.24
N TRP A 44 38.58 -8.87 2.50
CA TRP A 44 37.27 -9.38 2.91
C TRP A 44 36.12 -8.63 2.23
N LEU A 45 36.19 -7.30 2.17
CA LEU A 45 35.17 -6.46 1.53
C LEU A 45 35.11 -6.66 0.01
N ALA A 46 36.25 -6.88 -0.64
CA ALA A 46 36.32 -7.13 -2.08
C ALA A 46 35.68 -8.46 -2.52
N GLY A 47 35.43 -9.38 -1.58
CA GLY A 47 34.77 -10.66 -1.83
C GLY A 47 33.25 -10.58 -1.97
N GLU A 48 32.64 -9.40 -1.76
CA GLU A 48 31.20 -9.25 -1.82
C GLU A 48 30.72 -9.26 -3.29
N THR A 49 30.27 -10.43 -3.76
CA THR A 49 29.64 -10.55 -5.08
C THR A 49 28.24 -9.96 -5.03
N SER A 50 28.08 -8.77 -5.60
CA SER A 50 26.75 -8.20 -5.84
C SER A 50 26.04 -9.03 -6.90
N TYR A 51 25.10 -9.88 -6.49
CA TYR A 51 24.17 -10.54 -7.41
C TYR A 51 23.39 -9.45 -8.14
N LYS A 52 23.62 -9.30 -9.45
CA LYS A 52 22.81 -8.41 -10.30
C LYS A 52 21.34 -8.77 -10.09
N ALA A 53 20.51 -7.77 -9.87
CA ALA A 53 19.07 -7.96 -9.83
C ALA A 53 18.63 -8.71 -11.11
N PRO A 54 17.77 -9.74 -11.00
CA PRO A 54 17.33 -10.50 -12.16
C PRO A 54 16.74 -9.56 -13.23
N GLU A 55 17.02 -9.84 -14.51
CA GLU A 55 16.44 -9.07 -15.61
C GLU A 55 14.92 -9.07 -15.48
N ARG A 56 14.30 -7.88 -15.63
CA ARG A 56 12.85 -7.76 -15.52
C ARG A 56 12.18 -8.67 -16.56
N PRO A 57 11.20 -9.49 -16.17
CA PRO A 57 10.53 -10.39 -17.10
C PRO A 57 9.82 -9.59 -18.20
N ARG A 58 9.91 -10.08 -19.44
CA ARG A 58 9.12 -9.55 -20.56
C ARG A 58 7.70 -10.05 -20.43
N ILE A 59 6.75 -9.15 -20.21
CA ILE A 59 5.32 -9.45 -20.14
C ILE A 59 4.74 -9.24 -21.54
N THR A 60 4.17 -10.30 -22.13
CA THR A 60 3.36 -10.21 -23.35
C THR A 60 1.89 -10.13 -22.94
N TYR A 61 1.25 -9.00 -23.21
CA TYR A 61 -0.19 -8.84 -22.98
C TYR A 61 -0.96 -9.45 -24.15
N ILE A 62 -1.82 -10.44 -23.84
CA ILE A 62 -2.78 -10.99 -24.79
C ILE A 62 -4.09 -10.23 -24.54
N THR A 63 -4.44 -9.30 -25.42
CA THR A 63 -5.72 -8.58 -25.34
C THR A 63 -6.77 -9.31 -26.17
N THR A 64 -7.91 -9.62 -25.57
CA THR A 64 -9.10 -10.17 -26.26
C THR A 64 -10.01 -9.08 -26.81
N PHE A 65 -9.70 -7.82 -26.52
CA PHE A 65 -10.45 -6.68 -27.03
C PHE A 65 -9.88 -6.28 -28.38
N ASP A 66 -10.70 -6.37 -29.42
CA ASP A 66 -10.37 -5.88 -30.75
C ASP A 66 -10.22 -4.34 -30.69
N PRO A 67 -9.03 -3.77 -30.94
CA PRO A 67 -8.78 -2.34 -30.84
C PRO A 67 -9.43 -1.54 -31.98
N ASP A 68 -9.91 -2.21 -33.03
CA ASP A 68 -10.52 -1.59 -34.20
C ASP A 68 -12.05 -1.51 -34.10
N ARG A 69 -12.64 -1.97 -32.98
CA ARG A 69 -14.08 -1.81 -32.72
C ARG A 69 -14.47 -0.34 -32.59
N SER A 70 -15.53 0.04 -33.28
CA SER A 70 -16.10 1.38 -33.20
C SER A 70 -16.81 1.62 -31.86
N ASP A 71 -16.90 2.89 -31.46
CA ASP A 71 -17.63 3.29 -30.26
C ASP A 71 -19.11 2.85 -30.32
N GLU A 72 -19.72 2.83 -31.51
CA GLU A 72 -21.10 2.38 -31.73
C GLU A 72 -21.27 0.88 -31.43
N GLU A 73 -20.34 0.04 -31.88
CA GLU A 73 -20.34 -1.40 -31.58
C GLU A 73 -20.09 -1.69 -30.10
N ILE A 74 -19.29 -0.86 -29.43
CA ILE A 74 -19.05 -0.96 -27.99
C ILE A 74 -20.33 -0.63 -27.22
N VAL A 75 -21.03 0.45 -27.59
CA VAL A 75 -22.30 0.83 -26.95
C VAL A 75 -23.37 -0.24 -27.18
N ALA A 76 -23.53 -0.74 -28.41
CA ALA A 76 -24.48 -1.80 -28.72
C ALA A 76 -24.21 -3.07 -27.88
N SER A 77 -22.95 -3.51 -27.81
CA SER A 77 -22.56 -4.67 -27.01
C SER A 77 -22.79 -4.46 -25.51
N ASN A 78 -22.55 -3.25 -25.00
CA ASN A 78 -22.83 -2.93 -23.60
C ASN A 78 -24.32 -2.96 -23.28
N ILE A 79 -25.17 -2.41 -24.15
CA ILE A 79 -26.63 -2.44 -23.98
C ILE A 79 -27.14 -3.88 -23.96
N GLU A 80 -26.74 -4.71 -24.93
CA GLU A 80 -27.12 -6.12 -24.98
C GLU A 80 -26.67 -6.87 -23.72
N ASN A 81 -25.44 -6.65 -23.28
CA ASN A 81 -24.94 -7.26 -22.05
C ASN A 81 -25.69 -6.79 -20.81
N GLN A 82 -26.12 -5.52 -20.79
CA GLN A 82 -26.86 -4.96 -19.68
C GLN A 82 -28.27 -5.55 -19.60
N GLU A 83 -28.96 -5.72 -20.72
CA GLU A 83 -30.26 -6.40 -20.78
C GLU A 83 -30.15 -7.86 -20.27
N VAL A 84 -29.13 -8.60 -20.72
CA VAL A 84 -28.88 -9.97 -20.24
C VAL A 84 -28.59 -9.98 -18.74
N LYS A 85 -27.84 -9.01 -18.23
CA LYS A 85 -27.54 -8.89 -16.80
C LYS A 85 -28.81 -8.59 -15.99
N GLU A 86 -29.63 -7.65 -16.44
CA GLU A 86 -30.89 -7.28 -15.78
C GLU A 86 -31.88 -8.45 -15.75
N LEU A 87 -32.01 -9.20 -16.84
CA LEU A 87 -32.86 -10.40 -16.90
C LEU A 87 -32.39 -11.48 -15.90
N ARG A 88 -31.07 -11.67 -15.78
CA ARG A 88 -30.50 -12.64 -14.84
C ARG A 88 -30.71 -12.20 -13.39
N GLU A 89 -30.49 -10.93 -13.09
CA GLU A 89 -30.72 -10.37 -11.75
C GLU A 89 -32.20 -10.47 -11.35
N ALA A 90 -33.12 -10.19 -12.28
CA ALA A 90 -34.56 -10.35 -12.04
C ALA A 90 -34.93 -11.82 -11.74
N ALA A 91 -34.37 -12.77 -12.51
CA ALA A 91 -34.60 -14.20 -12.28
C ALA A 91 -34.02 -14.68 -10.94
N GLU A 92 -32.82 -14.21 -10.57
CA GLU A 92 -32.20 -14.53 -9.29
C GLU A 92 -32.99 -13.95 -8.10
N ALA A 93 -33.53 -12.73 -8.24
CA ALA A 93 -34.39 -12.11 -7.24
C ALA A 93 -35.69 -12.91 -7.03
N ASP A 94 -36.35 -13.34 -8.12
CA ASP A 94 -37.54 -14.20 -8.04
C ASP A 94 -37.21 -15.53 -7.34
N LEU A 95 -36.13 -16.19 -7.73
CA LEU A 95 -35.70 -17.44 -7.09
C LEU A 95 -35.35 -17.26 -5.62
N ALA A 96 -34.70 -16.16 -5.25
CA ALA A 96 -34.38 -15.84 -3.86
C ALA A 96 -35.65 -15.60 -3.04
N GLN A 97 -36.63 -14.89 -3.60
CA GLN A 97 -37.92 -14.65 -2.96
C GLN A 97 -38.68 -15.96 -2.74
N ARG A 98 -38.80 -16.79 -3.78
CA ARG A 98 -39.44 -18.11 -3.70
C ARG A 98 -38.76 -19.03 -2.70
N LYS A 99 -37.42 -19.02 -2.64
CA LYS A 99 -36.66 -19.78 -1.63
C LYS A 99 -37.01 -19.30 -0.22
N ARG A 100 -37.03 -17.99 0.02
CA ARG A 100 -37.40 -17.43 1.34
C ARG A 100 -38.81 -17.87 1.73
N GLU A 101 -39.79 -17.72 0.84
CA GLU A 101 -41.17 -18.14 1.07
C GLU A 101 -41.29 -19.63 1.39
N LEU A 102 -40.57 -20.48 0.64
CA LEU A 102 -40.52 -21.93 0.91
C LEU A 102 -39.96 -22.24 2.31
N TYR A 103 -38.87 -21.59 2.70
CA TYR A 103 -38.28 -21.79 4.03
C TYR A 103 -39.18 -21.29 5.16
N LYS A 104 -39.87 -20.15 4.96
CA LYS A 104 -40.87 -19.66 5.92
C LYS A 104 -42.03 -20.66 6.07
N ALA A 105 -42.56 -21.14 4.95
CA ALA A 105 -43.64 -22.13 4.95
C ALA A 105 -43.23 -23.44 5.62
N LEU A 106 -42.02 -23.92 5.35
CA LEU A 106 -41.46 -25.11 5.99
C LEU A 106 -41.29 -24.92 7.51
N GLY A 107 -40.79 -23.75 7.94
CA GLY A 107 -40.65 -23.43 9.35
C GLY A 107 -41.98 -23.38 10.09
N ALA A 108 -42.98 -22.73 9.48
CA ALA A 108 -44.34 -22.68 10.02
C ALA A 108 -44.98 -24.07 10.11
N ALA A 109 -44.81 -24.91 9.07
CA ALA A 109 -45.31 -26.28 9.08
C ALA A 109 -44.62 -27.18 10.12
N ALA A 110 -43.35 -26.92 10.42
CA ALA A 110 -42.60 -27.58 11.49
C ALA A 110 -42.95 -27.06 12.90
N GLY A 111 -43.87 -26.09 13.01
CA GLY A 111 -44.34 -25.53 14.28
C GLY A 111 -43.47 -24.40 14.85
N MET A 112 -42.58 -23.80 14.04
CA MET A 112 -41.81 -22.62 14.45
C MET A 112 -42.59 -21.32 14.19
N ASP A 113 -42.49 -20.37 15.13
CA ASP A 113 -43.00 -19.01 14.97
C ASP A 113 -42.00 -18.16 14.16
N VAL A 114 -42.17 -18.19 12.83
CA VAL A 114 -41.25 -17.55 11.88
C VAL A 114 -41.26 -16.02 12.01
N ASP A 115 -42.41 -15.42 12.31
CA ASP A 115 -42.56 -13.97 12.43
C ASP A 115 -41.82 -13.42 13.66
N GLU A 116 -41.93 -14.12 14.79
CA GLU A 116 -41.17 -13.81 16.01
C GLU A 116 -39.66 -13.94 15.79
N ILE A 117 -39.23 -15.00 15.08
CA ILE A 117 -37.82 -15.22 14.74
C ILE A 117 -37.29 -14.10 13.84
N GLU A 118 -38.04 -13.70 12.82
CA GLU A 118 -37.66 -12.60 11.92
C GLU A 118 -37.58 -11.27 12.66
N ARG A 119 -38.55 -10.97 13.55
CA ARG A 119 -38.53 -9.74 14.36
C ARG A 119 -37.26 -9.66 15.21
N ARG A 120 -36.96 -10.71 15.98
CA ARG A 120 -35.73 -10.78 16.79
C ARG A 120 -34.46 -10.70 15.94
N ALA A 121 -34.45 -11.32 14.76
CA ALA A 121 -33.32 -11.26 13.84
C ALA A 121 -33.10 -9.84 13.28
N ASN A 122 -34.18 -9.11 12.99
CA ASN A 122 -34.10 -7.72 12.54
C ASN A 122 -33.61 -6.78 13.64
N GLU A 123 -34.13 -6.95 14.87
CA GLU A 123 -33.67 -6.17 16.03
C GLU A 123 -32.17 -6.36 16.30
N ARG A 124 -31.68 -7.61 16.24
CA ARG A 124 -30.24 -7.90 16.38
C ARG A 124 -29.42 -7.30 15.25
N ARG A 125 -29.85 -7.42 13.99
CA ARG A 125 -29.13 -6.83 12.84
C ARG A 125 -29.06 -5.32 12.94
N ALA A 126 -30.16 -4.64 13.30
CA ALA A 126 -30.17 -3.20 13.49
C ALA A 126 -29.21 -2.75 14.62
N ALA A 127 -29.15 -3.52 15.72
CA ALA A 127 -28.21 -3.25 16.80
C ALA A 127 -26.75 -3.47 16.39
N GLU A 128 -26.47 -4.52 15.62
CA GLU A 128 -25.14 -4.82 15.07
C GLU A 128 -24.70 -3.74 14.07
N GLU A 129 -25.56 -3.34 13.14
CA GLU A 129 -25.30 -2.27 12.16
C GLU A 129 -25.05 -0.93 12.85
N ALA A 130 -25.84 -0.57 13.86
CA ALA A 130 -25.62 0.64 14.66
C ALA A 130 -24.28 0.61 15.41
N ALA A 131 -23.91 -0.55 15.97
CA ALA A 131 -22.62 -0.73 16.64
C ALA A 131 -21.45 -0.66 15.65
N GLU A 132 -21.57 -1.25 14.46
CA GLU A 132 -20.57 -1.13 13.41
C GLU A 132 -20.45 0.28 12.87
N GLN A 133 -21.57 0.99 12.71
CA GLN A 133 -21.57 2.38 12.29
C GLN A 133 -20.90 3.27 13.33
N ALA A 134 -21.20 3.10 14.62
CA ALA A 134 -20.52 3.80 15.70
C ALA A 134 -19.01 3.49 15.73
N ARG A 135 -18.61 2.23 15.47
CA ARG A 135 -17.19 1.84 15.34
C ARG A 135 -16.52 2.50 14.14
N ARG A 136 -17.19 2.54 12.98
CA ARG A 136 -16.71 3.22 11.77
C ARG A 136 -16.55 4.72 12.04
N ASP A 137 -17.54 5.37 12.62
CA ASP A 137 -17.52 6.80 12.94
C ASP A 137 -16.42 7.15 13.96
N ALA A 138 -16.18 6.28 14.95
CA ALA A 138 -15.07 6.40 15.89
C ALA A 138 -13.70 6.23 15.21
N MET A 139 -13.57 5.29 14.26
CA MET A 139 -12.34 5.07 13.48
C MET A 139 -12.03 6.26 12.54
N PHE A 140 -13.07 6.86 11.95
CA PHE A 140 -12.93 8.01 11.04
C PHE A 140 -12.98 9.38 11.73
N GLY A 141 -12.97 9.43 13.08
CA GLY A 141 -12.79 10.66 13.85
C GLY A 141 -13.93 11.68 13.71
N ARG A 142 -15.14 11.27 13.36
CA ARG A 142 -16.30 12.18 13.27
C ARG A 142 -16.95 12.38 14.65
N THR A 143 -16.17 12.89 15.59
CA THR A 143 -16.66 13.30 16.92
C THR A 143 -17.01 14.79 16.89
N GLY A 144 -18.28 15.10 16.59
CA GLY A 144 -18.99 16.25 17.15
C GLY A 144 -18.38 17.65 17.03
N GLU A 145 -18.01 18.12 15.84
CA GLU A 145 -17.82 19.56 15.58
C GLU A 145 -18.47 19.97 14.25
N ASN A 146 -19.81 19.97 14.21
CA ASN A 146 -20.61 20.98 13.49
C ASN A 146 -22.12 20.83 13.81
N VAL A 147 -22.47 20.88 15.10
CA VAL A 147 -23.84 21.22 15.51
C VAL A 147 -23.78 22.66 15.99
N GLY A 148 -24.04 23.61 15.09
CA GLY A 148 -24.19 25.02 15.45
C GLY A 148 -23.43 26.02 14.58
N SER A 149 -23.76 26.11 13.28
CA SER A 149 -23.68 27.38 12.54
C SER A 149 -24.66 27.40 11.38
N GLU A 150 -25.95 27.24 11.69
CA GLU A 150 -27.00 27.84 10.87
C GLU A 150 -26.84 29.38 10.97
N THR A 151 -26.06 29.95 10.07
CA THR A 151 -26.15 31.38 9.76
C THR A 151 -27.21 31.52 8.66
N PRO A 152 -28.31 32.26 8.87
CA PRO A 152 -29.34 32.43 7.84
C PRO A 152 -28.77 33.19 6.62
N PRO A 153 -29.35 33.00 5.43
CA PRO A 153 -28.94 33.73 4.24
C PRO A 153 -29.25 35.23 4.44
N GLN A 154 -28.23 36.08 4.35
CA GLN A 154 -28.47 37.52 4.26
C GLN A 154 -29.07 37.83 2.89
N GLU A 155 -30.36 38.17 2.89
CA GLU A 155 -31.02 38.91 1.82
C GLU A 155 -30.29 40.23 1.59
N SER A 156 -29.66 40.38 0.42
CA SER A 156 -29.25 41.68 -0.10
C SER A 156 -30.50 42.43 -0.56
N THR A 157 -31.08 43.21 0.36
CA THR A 157 -31.95 44.33 0.00
C THR A 157 -31.07 45.52 -0.40
N GLY A 158 -31.43 46.16 -1.52
CA GLY A 158 -30.56 47.01 -2.30
C GLY A 158 -30.39 48.45 -1.83
N SER A 159 -29.48 49.14 -2.53
CA SER A 159 -29.54 50.55 -2.94
C SER A 159 -28.62 50.73 -4.14
#